data_AF-A0A974D1G0-F1
#
_entry.id   AF-A0A974D1G0-F1
#
_cell.length_a   1.000
_cell.length_b   1.000
_cell.length_c   1.000
_cell.angle_alpha   90.00
_cell.angle_beta   90.00
_cell.angle_gamma   90.00
#
_symmetry.space_group_name_H-M   'P 1'
#
loop_
_entity.id
_entity.type
_entity.pdbx_description
1 polymer ?
#
loop_
_entity_poly.entity_id
_entity_poly.type
_entity_poly.pdbx_seq_one_letter_code
_entity_poly.pdbx_strand_id
1 'polypeptide(L)'
;MDETPDVDIETLIDEFEYIPGHFHLEMNLNFESCTQVEFRRRDIKRKRDSLQFQLEADSSFQQFAVKNLLGVFFYYLDEFHSARDIFLSVSQHDPNNLNAWANLAYVYDRLNMEDKTSQCTDKLSHLMGLEGEEGESKDIRLRAARCLAEQGYAHAFDVGLLNEEDSIEKLSSGIGLYDKALAYGKHEIPVEEKRSWFFTMATLCMRLDGILMNSSNMDKRLLYFNKTLMLLREVVKSLNAHYKALAWCYLGVMLERQNTFATTPMGIHDCGYSGTDPLGCFGKV
;
A
#
# COMPACT_ATOMS: atom_id res chain seq x y z
N MET A 1 -15.40 36.51 -24.69
CA MET A 1 -14.44 35.40 -24.55
C MET A 1 -14.25 35.25 -23.07
N ASP A 2 -15.04 34.37 -22.46
CA ASP A 2 -14.86 34.01 -21.05
C ASP A 2 -13.74 32.98 -21.03
N GLU A 3 -12.55 33.42 -20.60
CA GLU A 3 -11.49 32.51 -20.21
C GLU A 3 -11.87 31.98 -18.82
N THR A 4 -12.41 30.76 -18.78
CA THR A 4 -12.45 29.98 -17.54
C THR A 4 -11.00 29.82 -17.08
N PRO A 5 -10.62 30.27 -15.88
CA PRO A 5 -9.26 30.12 -15.40
C PRO A 5 -8.95 28.62 -15.32
N ASP A 6 -7.82 28.23 -15.89
CA ASP A 6 -7.24 26.90 -15.74
C ASP A 6 -7.04 26.69 -14.24
N VAL A 7 -7.93 25.90 -13.62
CA VAL A 7 -7.81 25.58 -12.20
C VAL A 7 -6.67 24.59 -12.10
N ASP A 8 -5.52 25.07 -11.63
CA ASP A 8 -4.33 24.28 -11.42
C ASP A 8 -4.68 23.10 -10.49
N ILE A 9 -4.53 21.89 -11.03
CA ILE A 9 -4.84 20.63 -10.34
C ILE A 9 -4.08 20.57 -9.02
N GLU A 10 -2.87 21.16 -8.94
CA GLU A 10 -2.10 21.26 -7.69
C GLU A 10 -2.80 22.06 -6.60
N THR A 11 -3.60 23.06 -6.94
CA THR A 11 -4.38 23.83 -5.94
C THR A 11 -5.65 23.11 -5.49
N LEU A 12 -6.24 22.26 -6.35
CA LEU A 12 -7.34 21.37 -5.98
C LEU A 12 -6.85 20.17 -5.14
N ILE A 13 -5.61 19.73 -5.34
CA ILE A 13 -4.95 18.68 -4.54
C ILE A 13 -4.83 19.08 -3.06
N ASP A 14 -4.61 20.37 -2.77
CA ASP A 14 -4.50 20.90 -1.40
C ASP A 14 -5.82 20.88 -0.61
N GLU A 15 -6.98 20.75 -1.29
CA GLU A 15 -8.30 20.72 -0.64
C GLU A 15 -8.70 19.31 -0.16
N PHE A 16 -8.09 18.25 -0.70
CA PHE A 16 -8.41 16.87 -0.36
C PHE A 16 -7.34 16.22 0.50
N GLU A 17 -7.72 15.67 1.66
CA GLU A 17 -6.77 14.96 2.54
C GLU A 17 -6.19 13.68 1.90
N TYR A 18 -6.84 13.14 0.85
CA TYR A 18 -6.35 12.07 -0.01
C TYR A 18 -7.05 12.09 -1.38
N ILE A 19 -6.37 11.56 -2.40
CA ILE A 19 -6.88 11.43 -3.76
C ILE A 19 -6.97 9.94 -4.10
N PRO A 20 -8.11 9.41 -4.54
CA PRO A 20 -8.21 8.03 -4.97
C PRO A 20 -7.52 7.76 -6.31
N GLY A 21 -7.04 6.52 -6.47
CA GLY A 21 -6.36 6.05 -7.68
C GLY A 21 -4.89 5.79 -7.44
N HIS A 22 -4.21 5.32 -8.48
CA HIS A 22 -2.80 4.91 -8.41
C HIS A 22 -1.90 5.70 -9.36
N PHE A 23 -2.45 6.27 -10.42
CA PHE A 23 -1.69 6.97 -11.45
C PHE A 23 -1.13 8.33 -11.01
N HIS A 24 -1.68 8.91 -9.94
CA HIS A 24 -1.20 10.16 -9.34
C HIS A 24 -0.22 9.92 -8.19
N LEU A 25 -0.01 8.67 -7.75
CA LEU A 25 0.87 8.39 -6.62
C LEU A 25 2.31 8.75 -6.96
N GLU A 26 3.07 9.17 -5.95
CA GLU A 26 4.49 9.50 -6.10
C GLU A 26 5.37 8.24 -6.19
N MET A 27 5.04 7.32 -7.09
CA MET A 27 5.83 6.13 -7.41
C MET A 27 6.72 6.43 -8.62
N ASN A 28 7.96 5.92 -8.63
CA ASN A 28 8.85 6.06 -9.78
C ASN A 28 8.25 5.47 -11.06
N LEU A 29 7.39 4.46 -10.92
CA LEU A 29 6.59 3.90 -12.00
C LEU A 29 5.66 4.91 -12.68
N ASN A 30 5.29 6.02 -12.04
CA ASN A 30 4.40 7.02 -12.61
C ASN A 30 5.12 8.17 -13.32
N PHE A 31 6.43 8.34 -13.08
CA PHE A 31 7.22 9.43 -13.68
C PHE A 31 8.12 8.94 -14.82
N GLU A 32 8.63 9.89 -15.61
CA GLU A 32 9.71 9.61 -16.53
C GLU A 32 10.95 9.16 -15.75
N SER A 33 11.58 8.06 -16.19
CA SER A 33 12.73 7.47 -15.51
C SER A 33 13.95 7.58 -16.40
N CYS A 34 15.12 7.80 -15.79
CA CYS A 34 16.42 7.70 -16.46
C CYS A 34 16.74 6.25 -16.89
N THR A 35 15.98 5.26 -16.42
CA THR A 35 16.17 3.85 -16.78
C THR A 35 15.69 3.60 -18.20
N GLN A 36 16.45 2.84 -19.00
CA GLN A 36 16.02 2.46 -20.34
C GLN A 36 14.66 1.77 -20.33
N VAL A 37 13.79 2.15 -21.27
CA VAL A 37 12.38 1.69 -21.37
C VAL A 37 12.27 0.16 -21.35
N GLU A 38 13.18 -0.55 -22.01
CA GLU A 38 13.17 -2.02 -22.05
C GLU A 38 13.33 -2.65 -20.66
N PHE A 39 14.26 -2.15 -19.84
CA PHE A 39 14.48 -2.66 -18.48
C PHE A 39 13.30 -2.37 -17.58
N ARG A 40 12.73 -1.16 -17.67
CA ARG A 40 11.52 -0.80 -16.92
C ARG A 40 10.35 -1.71 -17.29
N ARG A 41 10.11 -1.94 -18.58
CA ARG A 41 9.04 -2.84 -19.06
C ARG A 41 9.24 -4.28 -18.57
N ARG A 42 10.48 -4.78 -18.56
CA ARG A 42 10.83 -6.10 -18.00
C ARG A 42 10.54 -6.17 -16.51
N ASP A 43 10.90 -5.15 -15.76
CA ASP A 43 10.73 -5.14 -14.30
C ASP A 43 9.24 -5.05 -13.92
N ILE A 44 8.44 -4.26 -14.66
CA ILE A 44 6.97 -4.24 -14.54
C ILE A 44 6.39 -5.64 -14.79
N LYS A 45 6.80 -6.33 -15.86
CA LYS A 45 6.35 -7.70 -16.15
C LYS A 45 6.65 -8.65 -14.99
N ARG A 46 7.87 -8.60 -14.43
CA ARG A 46 8.24 -9.43 -13.27
C ARG A 46 7.37 -9.15 -12.05
N LYS A 47 7.08 -7.88 -11.75
CA LYS A 47 6.20 -7.49 -10.65
C LYS A 47 4.76 -7.97 -10.88
N ARG A 48 4.24 -7.80 -12.09
CA ARG A 48 2.92 -8.30 -12.51
C ARG A 48 2.82 -9.82 -12.34
N ASP A 49 3.78 -10.58 -12.86
CA ASP A 49 3.77 -12.04 -12.79
C ASP A 49 3.83 -12.53 -11.33
N SER A 50 4.62 -11.84 -10.48
CA SER A 50 4.64 -12.10 -9.03
C SER A 50 3.30 -11.84 -8.35
N LEU A 51 2.59 -10.77 -8.73
CA LEU A 51 1.27 -10.45 -8.18
C LEU A 51 0.19 -11.41 -8.66
N GLN A 52 0.27 -11.90 -9.91
CA GLN A 52 -0.63 -12.93 -10.42
C GLN A 52 -0.49 -14.22 -9.60
N PHE A 53 0.74 -14.66 -9.36
CA PHE A 53 1.00 -15.81 -8.49
C PHE A 53 0.47 -15.60 -7.06
N GLN A 54 0.65 -14.40 -6.49
CA GLN A 54 0.10 -14.07 -5.17
C GLN A 54 -1.43 -14.19 -5.15
N LEU A 55 -2.11 -13.67 -6.18
CA LEU A 55 -3.56 -13.69 -6.27
C LEU A 55 -4.13 -15.12 -6.44
N GLU A 56 -3.41 -16.00 -7.15
CA GLU A 56 -3.77 -17.41 -7.28
C GLU A 56 -3.60 -18.19 -5.97
N ALA A 57 -2.62 -17.80 -5.14
CA ALA A 57 -2.27 -18.50 -3.90
C ALA A 57 -3.13 -18.11 -2.69
N ASP A 58 -3.65 -16.88 -2.62
CA ASP A 58 -4.40 -16.38 -1.47
C ASP A 58 -5.53 -15.41 -1.88
N SER A 59 -6.78 -15.79 -1.61
CA SER A 59 -7.94 -14.90 -1.68
C SER A 59 -8.12 -14.16 -0.36
N SER A 60 -7.19 -13.24 -0.04
CA SER A 60 -7.18 -12.47 1.21
C SER A 60 -7.86 -11.10 1.08
N PHE A 61 -7.93 -10.37 2.19
CA PHE A 61 -8.37 -8.95 2.23
C PHE A 61 -7.59 -8.05 1.27
N GLN A 62 -6.40 -8.46 0.82
CA GLN A 62 -5.57 -7.67 -0.10
C GLN A 62 -5.87 -7.91 -1.57
N GLN A 63 -6.83 -8.78 -1.91
CA GLN A 63 -7.10 -9.12 -3.31
C GLN A 63 -7.42 -7.89 -4.18
N PHE A 64 -8.09 -6.87 -3.63
CA PHE A 64 -8.41 -5.65 -4.39
C PHE A 64 -7.21 -4.73 -4.55
N ALA A 65 -6.35 -4.62 -3.52
CA ALA A 65 -5.05 -3.95 -3.64
C ALA A 65 -4.21 -4.57 -4.76
N VAL A 66 -4.12 -5.90 -4.77
CA VAL A 66 -3.38 -6.68 -5.78
C VAL A 66 -3.97 -6.47 -7.17
N LYS A 67 -5.30 -6.60 -7.32
CA LYS A 67 -5.97 -6.40 -8.62
C LYS A 67 -5.84 -4.97 -9.13
N ASN A 68 -6.03 -3.96 -8.28
CA ASN A 68 -5.86 -2.56 -8.68
C ASN A 68 -4.43 -2.31 -9.18
N LEU A 69 -3.42 -2.79 -8.45
CA LEU A 69 -2.03 -2.67 -8.89
C LEU A 69 -1.72 -3.48 -10.16
N LEU A 70 -2.31 -4.67 -10.33
CA LEU A 70 -2.21 -5.42 -11.58
C LEU A 70 -2.76 -4.59 -12.77
N GLY A 71 -3.92 -3.94 -12.60
CA GLY A 71 -4.50 -3.06 -13.61
C GLY A 71 -3.54 -1.93 -14.00
N VAL A 72 -2.85 -1.32 -13.02
CA VAL A 72 -1.80 -0.31 -13.25
C VAL A 72 -0.65 -0.89 -14.08
N PHE A 73 -0.17 -2.10 -13.75
CA PHE A 73 0.89 -2.72 -14.55
C PHE A 73 0.46 -3.09 -15.97
N PHE A 74 -0.77 -3.58 -16.18
CA PHE A 74 -1.29 -3.76 -17.53
C PHE A 74 -1.33 -2.44 -18.30
N TYR A 75 -1.73 -1.35 -17.65
CA TYR A 75 -1.73 -0.03 -18.24
C TYR A 75 -0.34 0.41 -18.71
N TYR A 76 0.69 0.31 -17.85
CA TYR A 76 2.07 0.68 -18.22
C TYR A 76 2.74 -0.31 -19.19
N LEU A 77 2.10 -1.44 -19.47
CA LEU A 77 2.46 -2.35 -20.55
C LEU A 77 1.68 -2.08 -21.84
N ASP A 78 0.93 -0.98 -21.90
CA ASP A 78 0.06 -0.58 -23.02
C ASP A 78 -1.10 -1.56 -23.28
N GLU A 79 -1.43 -2.40 -22.30
CA GLU A 79 -2.52 -3.39 -22.35
C GLU A 79 -3.80 -2.78 -21.75
N PHE A 80 -4.23 -1.62 -22.28
CA PHE A 80 -5.30 -0.78 -21.71
C PHE A 80 -6.64 -1.50 -21.55
N HIS A 81 -6.99 -2.41 -22.46
CA HIS A 81 -8.22 -3.19 -22.37
C HIS A 81 -8.20 -4.16 -21.18
N SER A 82 -7.06 -4.80 -20.93
CA SER A 82 -6.87 -5.68 -19.77
C SER A 82 -6.88 -4.87 -18.47
N ALA A 83 -6.25 -3.69 -18.46
CA ALA A 83 -6.32 -2.78 -17.32
C ALA A 83 -7.77 -2.39 -16.98
N ARG A 84 -8.54 -1.97 -18.01
CA ARG A 84 -9.97 -1.66 -17.88
C ARG A 84 -10.75 -2.83 -17.31
N ASP A 85 -10.59 -4.03 -17.86
CA ASP A 85 -11.37 -5.20 -17.45
C ASP A 85 -11.10 -5.59 -16.00
N ILE A 86 -9.85 -5.42 -15.54
CA ILE A 86 -9.48 -5.62 -14.13
C ILE A 86 -10.14 -4.59 -13.23
N PHE A 87 -10.02 -3.29 -13.51
CA PHE A 87 -10.62 -2.25 -12.68
C PHE A 87 -12.15 -2.35 -12.66
N LEU A 88 -12.77 -2.66 -13.80
CA LEU A 88 -14.20 -2.94 -13.91
C LEU A 88 -14.61 -4.16 -13.09
N SER A 89 -13.81 -5.23 -13.10
CA SER A 89 -14.06 -6.41 -12.27
C SER A 89 -14.00 -6.05 -10.78
N VAL A 90 -13.00 -5.26 -10.34
CA VAL A 90 -12.93 -4.81 -8.94
C VAL A 90 -14.14 -3.97 -8.57
N SER A 91 -14.52 -2.98 -9.39
CA SER A 91 -15.67 -2.11 -9.10
C SER A 91 -17.02 -2.83 -9.12
N GLN A 92 -17.15 -3.93 -9.85
CA GLN A 92 -18.33 -4.81 -9.80
C GLN A 92 -18.38 -5.66 -8.52
N HIS A 93 -17.22 -6.16 -8.05
CA HIS A 93 -17.15 -6.99 -6.84
C HIS A 93 -17.22 -6.14 -5.56
N ASP A 94 -16.60 -4.97 -5.57
CA ASP A 94 -16.67 -3.97 -4.51
C ASP A 94 -17.06 -2.60 -5.11
N PRO A 95 -18.37 -2.31 -5.20
CA PRO A 95 -18.87 -1.03 -5.70
C PRO A 95 -18.44 0.19 -4.89
N ASN A 96 -17.84 -0.02 -3.72
CA ASN A 96 -17.35 1.02 -2.82
C ASN A 96 -15.84 1.26 -2.93
N ASN A 97 -15.13 0.56 -3.83
CA ASN A 97 -13.69 0.69 -3.99
C ASN A 97 -13.32 1.99 -4.74
N LEU A 98 -12.86 2.99 -3.99
CA LEU A 98 -12.53 4.31 -4.54
C LEU A 98 -11.40 4.25 -5.59
N ASN A 99 -10.36 3.47 -5.33
CA ASN A 99 -9.24 3.33 -6.25
C ASN A 99 -9.65 2.70 -7.58
N ALA A 100 -10.52 1.69 -7.57
CA ALA A 100 -10.98 1.03 -8.77
C ALA A 100 -11.75 1.99 -9.67
N TRP A 101 -12.65 2.81 -9.11
CA TRP A 101 -13.39 3.82 -9.86
C TRP A 101 -12.49 4.91 -10.43
N ALA A 102 -11.56 5.45 -9.63
CA ALA A 102 -10.61 6.46 -10.10
C ALA A 102 -9.69 5.93 -11.21
N ASN A 103 -9.12 4.73 -11.02
CA ASN A 103 -8.29 4.09 -12.03
C ASN A 103 -9.08 3.75 -13.30
N LEU A 104 -10.33 3.30 -13.17
CA LEU A 104 -11.19 3.00 -14.31
C LEU A 104 -11.52 4.26 -15.11
N ALA A 105 -11.82 5.38 -14.45
CA ALA A 105 -12.01 6.68 -15.08
C ALA A 105 -10.77 7.08 -15.90
N TYR A 106 -9.58 6.96 -15.29
CA TYR A 106 -8.31 7.25 -15.95
C TYR A 106 -8.06 6.37 -17.19
N VAL A 107 -8.39 5.08 -17.13
CA VAL A 107 -8.26 4.17 -18.29
C VAL A 107 -9.31 4.46 -19.36
N TYR A 108 -10.54 4.83 -18.99
CA TYR A 108 -11.57 5.20 -19.96
C TYR A 108 -11.22 6.47 -20.72
N ASP A 109 -10.69 7.48 -20.02
CA ASP A 109 -10.16 8.69 -20.64
C ASP A 109 -9.08 8.36 -21.68
N ARG A 110 -8.12 7.51 -21.30
CA ARG A 110 -7.06 7.02 -22.19
C ARG A 110 -7.55 6.20 -23.38
N LEU A 111 -8.77 5.66 -23.32
CA LEU A 111 -9.45 4.95 -24.39
C LEU A 111 -10.45 5.85 -25.17
N ASN A 112 -10.48 7.16 -24.89
CA ASN A 112 -11.42 8.15 -25.44
C ASN A 112 -12.90 7.77 -25.23
N MET A 113 -13.24 7.25 -24.04
CA MET A 113 -14.60 6.87 -23.65
C MET A 113 -15.21 7.89 -22.68
N GLU A 114 -15.37 9.14 -23.13
CA GLU A 114 -15.78 10.29 -22.31
C GLU A 114 -17.03 10.02 -21.44
N ASP A 115 -18.10 9.47 -22.03
CA ASP A 115 -19.34 9.15 -21.30
C ASP A 115 -19.10 8.23 -20.10
N LYS A 116 -18.16 7.28 -20.23
CA LYS A 116 -17.82 6.33 -19.16
C LYS A 116 -16.88 6.94 -18.13
N THR A 117 -15.98 7.83 -18.56
CA THR A 117 -15.15 8.62 -17.65
C THR A 117 -16.04 9.42 -16.72
N SER A 118 -17.00 10.19 -17.26
CA SER A 118 -17.94 10.98 -16.47
C SER A 118 -18.73 10.12 -15.48
N GLN A 119 -19.27 8.96 -15.92
CA GLN A 119 -19.98 8.03 -15.02
C GLN A 119 -19.11 7.54 -13.85
N CYS A 120 -17.82 7.27 -14.10
CA CYS A 120 -16.91 6.84 -13.05
C CYS A 120 -16.58 7.99 -12.08
N THR A 121 -16.40 9.20 -12.60
CA THR A 121 -16.14 10.41 -11.79
C THR A 121 -17.33 10.75 -10.91
N ASP A 122 -18.56 10.76 -11.46
CA ASP A 122 -19.79 10.99 -10.69
C ASP A 122 -19.94 9.95 -9.58
N LYS A 123 -19.69 8.68 -9.92
CA LYS A 123 -19.71 7.59 -8.94
C LYS A 123 -18.68 7.82 -7.83
N LEU A 124 -17.47 8.24 -8.17
CA LEU A 124 -16.40 8.51 -7.21
C LEU A 124 -16.77 9.68 -6.28
N SER A 125 -17.26 10.79 -6.82
CA SER A 125 -17.72 11.98 -6.08
C SER A 125 -18.81 11.62 -5.06
N HIS A 126 -19.81 10.85 -5.48
CA HIS A 126 -20.84 10.33 -4.58
C HIS A 126 -20.25 9.44 -3.47
N LEU A 127 -19.32 8.52 -3.79
CA LEU A 127 -18.71 7.65 -2.78
C LEU A 127 -17.84 8.42 -1.79
N MET A 128 -17.20 9.51 -2.23
CA MET A 128 -16.41 10.41 -1.37
C MET A 128 -17.31 11.34 -0.52
N GLY A 129 -18.61 11.39 -0.79
CA GLY A 129 -19.57 12.22 -0.04
C GLY A 129 -19.51 13.70 -0.42
N LEU A 130 -19.03 14.02 -1.63
CA LEU A 130 -18.89 15.40 -2.10
C LEU A 130 -20.23 16.03 -2.55
N GLU A 131 -21.26 15.21 -2.73
CA GLU A 131 -22.57 15.62 -3.28
C GLU A 131 -23.67 15.81 -2.22
N GLY A 132 -23.37 15.72 -0.91
CA GLY A 132 -24.38 15.76 0.17
C GLY A 132 -23.99 16.60 1.39
N GLU A 133 -24.99 17.10 2.13
CA GLU A 133 -24.81 17.82 3.40
C GLU A 133 -24.65 16.88 4.61
N GLU A 134 -23.62 17.20 5.39
CA GLU A 134 -23.34 16.86 6.80
C GLU A 134 -22.90 15.44 7.22
N GLY A 135 -21.63 15.39 7.66
CA GLY A 135 -21.07 14.41 8.60
C GLY A 135 -20.29 13.27 7.94
N GLU A 136 -19.04 13.08 8.34
CA GLU A 136 -18.28 11.87 7.96
C GLU A 136 -18.98 10.61 8.49
N SER A 137 -19.75 9.97 7.62
CA SER A 137 -20.30 8.64 7.88
C SER A 137 -19.15 7.64 8.13
N LYS A 138 -19.40 6.66 9.00
CA LYS A 138 -18.46 5.56 9.28
C LYS A 138 -18.01 4.86 7.99
N ASP A 139 -18.92 4.72 7.03
CA ASP A 139 -18.66 4.09 5.75
C ASP A 139 -17.73 4.93 4.86
N ILE A 140 -17.76 6.26 4.97
CA ILE A 140 -16.84 7.15 4.26
C ILE A 140 -15.42 6.96 4.79
N ARG A 141 -15.24 7.01 6.13
CA ARG A 141 -13.92 6.81 6.76
C ARG A 141 -13.32 5.44 6.46
N LEU A 142 -14.12 4.38 6.49
CA LEU A 142 -13.61 3.03 6.19
C LEU A 142 -13.21 2.89 4.71
N ARG A 143 -13.96 3.51 3.78
CA ARG A 143 -13.59 3.56 2.36
C ARG A 143 -12.30 4.35 2.12
N ALA A 144 -12.16 5.51 2.76
CA ALA A 144 -10.92 6.31 2.73
C ALA A 144 -9.72 5.49 3.26
N ALA A 145 -9.89 4.80 4.40
CA ALA A 145 -8.87 3.94 4.97
C ALA A 145 -8.43 2.84 4.00
N ARG A 146 -9.38 2.13 3.37
CA ARG A 146 -9.08 1.10 2.37
C ARG A 146 -8.38 1.67 1.15
N CYS A 147 -8.84 2.83 0.66
CA CYS A 147 -8.22 3.54 -0.45
C CYS A 147 -6.72 3.79 -0.18
N LEU A 148 -6.40 4.39 0.97
CA LEU A 148 -5.04 4.69 1.40
C LEU A 148 -4.21 3.42 1.64
N ALA A 149 -4.80 2.36 2.21
CA ALA A 149 -4.11 1.11 2.47
C ALA A 149 -3.71 0.39 1.16
N GLU A 150 -4.56 0.42 0.14
CA GLU A 150 -4.23 -0.10 -1.19
C GLU A 150 -3.15 0.73 -1.89
N GLN A 151 -3.16 2.05 -1.75
CA GLN A 151 -2.09 2.92 -2.25
C GLN A 151 -0.77 2.63 -1.54
N GLY A 152 -0.80 2.45 -0.21
CA GLY A 152 0.36 2.04 0.57
C GLY A 152 0.92 0.68 0.14
N TYR A 153 0.05 -0.26 -0.24
CA TYR A 153 0.44 -1.54 -0.82
C TYR A 153 1.22 -1.36 -2.14
N ALA A 154 0.80 -0.43 -3.00
CA ALA A 154 1.42 -0.19 -4.31
C ALA A 154 2.92 0.15 -4.21
N HIS A 155 3.32 0.93 -3.21
CA HIS A 155 4.73 1.31 -2.97
C HIS A 155 5.65 0.11 -2.70
N ALA A 156 5.13 -1.04 -2.26
CA ALA A 156 5.94 -2.26 -2.13
C ALA A 156 6.43 -2.79 -3.50
N PHE A 157 5.79 -2.40 -4.59
CA PHE A 157 6.01 -2.94 -5.93
C PHE A 157 6.51 -1.89 -6.92
N ASP A 158 6.89 -0.71 -6.45
CA ASP A 158 7.47 0.33 -7.29
C ASP A 158 8.67 -0.20 -8.11
N VAL A 159 8.89 0.39 -9.28
CA VAL A 159 9.91 -0.01 -10.25
C VAL A 159 10.68 1.23 -10.71
N GLY A 160 11.92 1.03 -11.16
CA GLY A 160 12.78 2.14 -11.58
C GLY A 160 13.38 2.94 -10.42
N LEU A 161 13.48 2.34 -9.23
CA LEU A 161 14.28 2.88 -8.12
C LEU A 161 15.76 2.88 -8.52
N LEU A 162 16.43 4.04 -8.47
CA LEU A 162 17.80 4.18 -8.98
C LEU A 162 18.84 3.97 -7.88
N ASN A 163 18.50 4.33 -6.65
CA ASN A 163 19.41 4.27 -5.52
C ASN A 163 18.69 3.89 -4.20
N GLU A 164 19.46 3.76 -3.13
CA GLU A 164 18.96 3.41 -1.80
C GLU A 164 18.11 4.52 -1.17
N GLU A 165 18.40 5.80 -1.45
CA GLU A 165 17.64 6.95 -0.96
C GLU A 165 16.24 6.98 -1.56
N ASP A 166 16.10 6.80 -2.88
CA ASP A 166 14.81 6.65 -3.55
C ASP A 166 14.04 5.48 -2.93
N SER A 167 14.71 4.35 -2.71
CA SER A 167 14.10 3.16 -2.11
C SER A 167 13.60 3.45 -0.70
N ILE A 168 14.36 4.19 0.11
CA ILE A 168 13.98 4.58 1.47
C ILE A 168 12.77 5.51 1.42
N GLU A 169 12.79 6.51 0.55
CA GLU A 169 11.69 7.46 0.38
C GLU A 169 10.39 6.73 0.01
N LYS A 170 10.40 5.95 -1.08
CA LYS A 170 9.18 5.30 -1.58
C LYS A 170 8.61 4.27 -0.62
N LEU A 171 9.47 3.50 0.07
CA LEU A 171 9.02 2.58 1.12
C LEU A 171 8.44 3.32 2.33
N SER A 172 9.04 4.47 2.70
CA SER A 172 8.54 5.32 3.79
C SER A 172 7.18 5.94 3.45
N SER A 173 6.99 6.40 2.21
CA SER A 173 5.70 6.91 1.73
C SER A 173 4.61 5.83 1.81
N GLY A 174 4.91 4.60 1.40
CA GLY A 174 3.99 3.47 1.56
C GLY A 174 3.58 3.21 3.01
N ILE A 175 4.54 3.26 3.96
CA ILE A 175 4.25 3.13 5.40
C ILE A 175 3.40 4.30 5.89
N GLY A 176 3.69 5.53 5.45
CA GLY A 176 2.92 6.73 5.79
C GLY A 176 1.47 6.64 5.34
N LEU A 177 1.21 6.10 4.15
CA LEU A 177 -0.15 5.86 3.65
C LEU A 177 -0.91 4.85 4.52
N TYR A 178 -0.26 3.78 4.97
CA TYR A 178 -0.86 2.86 5.93
C TYR A 178 -1.11 3.51 7.30
N ASP A 179 -0.19 4.32 7.81
CA ASP A 179 -0.39 5.04 9.07
C ASP A 179 -1.59 5.99 8.97
N LYS A 180 -1.74 6.70 7.84
CA LYS A 180 -2.95 7.49 7.52
C LYS A 180 -4.19 6.61 7.45
N ALA A 181 -4.17 5.49 6.72
CA ALA A 181 -5.29 4.56 6.62
C ALA A 181 -5.79 4.09 7.98
N LEU A 182 -4.88 3.74 8.89
CA LEU A 182 -5.18 3.35 10.26
C LEU A 182 -5.81 4.50 11.06
N ALA A 183 -5.38 5.74 10.84
CA ALA A 183 -5.93 6.93 11.47
C ALA A 183 -7.35 7.25 10.99
N TYR A 184 -7.68 7.04 9.71
CA TYR A 184 -9.05 7.18 9.19
C TYR A 184 -9.97 6.09 9.73
N GLY A 185 -9.56 4.82 9.56
CA GLY A 185 -10.43 3.69 9.85
C GLY A 185 -10.56 3.39 11.35
N LYS A 186 -9.58 3.79 12.18
CA LYS A 186 -9.56 3.62 13.64
C LYS A 186 -9.99 2.22 14.09
N HIS A 187 -11.18 2.12 14.67
CA HIS A 187 -11.77 0.88 15.21
C HIS A 187 -12.79 0.24 14.26
N GLU A 188 -13.11 0.89 13.14
CA GLU A 188 -14.05 0.39 12.13
C GLU A 188 -13.38 -0.63 11.19
N ILE A 189 -12.04 -0.68 11.17
CA ILE A 189 -11.29 -1.66 10.37
C ILE A 189 -11.42 -3.04 11.02
N PRO A 190 -11.93 -4.06 10.31
CA PRO A 190 -11.95 -5.43 10.80
C PRO A 190 -10.56 -5.90 11.23
N VAL A 191 -10.48 -6.63 12.34
CA VAL A 191 -9.19 -7.02 12.93
C VAL A 191 -8.32 -7.83 11.96
N GLU A 192 -8.89 -8.77 11.20
CA GLU A 192 -8.14 -9.57 10.22
C GLU A 192 -7.69 -8.75 9.01
N GLU A 193 -8.51 -7.79 8.57
CA GLU A 193 -8.13 -6.85 7.51
C GLU A 193 -6.95 -5.99 7.97
N LYS A 194 -7.03 -5.44 9.18
CA LYS A 194 -5.94 -4.67 9.81
C LYS A 194 -4.65 -5.49 9.95
N ARG A 195 -4.75 -6.78 10.31
CA ARG A 195 -3.59 -7.68 10.37
C ARG A 195 -2.95 -7.91 9.00
N SER A 196 -3.74 -7.98 7.93
CA SER A 196 -3.18 -8.03 6.58
C SER A 196 -2.37 -6.77 6.26
N TRP A 197 -2.86 -5.59 6.65
CA TRP A 197 -2.12 -4.33 6.46
C TRP A 197 -0.83 -4.31 7.28
N PHE A 198 -0.90 -4.74 8.54
CA PHE A 198 0.27 -4.88 9.40
C PHE A 198 1.33 -5.82 8.83
N PHE A 199 0.91 -6.91 8.19
CA PHE A 199 1.83 -7.82 7.52
C PHE A 199 2.58 -7.11 6.40
N THR A 200 1.88 -6.41 5.51
CA THR A 200 2.54 -5.64 4.43
C THR A 200 3.43 -4.54 4.99
N MET A 201 2.95 -3.76 5.96
CA MET A 201 3.76 -2.73 6.62
C MET A 201 5.03 -3.31 7.25
N ALA A 202 4.94 -4.49 7.86
CA ALA A 202 6.11 -5.17 8.43
C ALA A 202 7.12 -5.52 7.32
N THR A 203 6.67 -6.03 6.17
CA THR A 203 7.58 -6.30 5.04
C THR A 203 8.24 -5.03 4.47
N LEU A 204 7.53 -3.90 4.45
CA LEU A 204 8.10 -2.59 4.08
C LEU A 204 9.16 -2.14 5.09
N CYS A 205 8.87 -2.24 6.39
CA CYS A 205 9.79 -1.91 7.46
C CYS A 205 11.04 -2.81 7.44
N MET A 206 10.88 -4.11 7.18
CA MET A 206 12.00 -5.06 7.05
C MET A 206 12.93 -4.72 5.88
N ARG A 207 12.37 -4.29 4.75
CA ARG A 207 13.14 -3.84 3.59
C ARG A 207 13.92 -2.56 3.93
N LEU A 208 13.29 -1.62 4.63
CA LEU A 208 13.96 -0.40 5.12
C LEU A 208 15.09 -0.72 6.10
N ASP A 209 14.85 -1.57 7.11
CA ASP A 209 15.92 -2.04 8.02
C ASP A 209 17.08 -2.69 7.25
N GLY A 210 16.76 -3.50 6.22
CA GLY A 210 17.76 -4.14 5.38
C GLY A 210 18.64 -3.15 4.61
N ILE A 211 18.04 -2.13 3.98
CA ILE A 211 18.79 -1.07 3.29
C ILE A 211 19.65 -0.28 4.31
N LEU A 212 19.07 0.06 5.45
CA LEU A 212 19.74 0.85 6.48
C LEU A 212 20.80 0.07 7.27
N MET A 213 20.92 -1.25 7.08
CA MET A 213 21.84 -2.11 7.82
C MET A 213 23.31 -1.69 7.67
N ASN A 214 23.67 -1.14 6.50
CA ASN A 214 25.02 -0.63 6.21
C ASN A 214 25.12 0.89 6.35
N SER A 215 24.03 1.56 6.73
CA SER A 215 23.99 3.01 6.86
C SER A 215 24.48 3.45 8.24
N SER A 216 24.95 4.70 8.35
CA SER A 216 25.31 5.32 9.64
C SER A 216 24.07 5.71 10.47
N ASN A 217 22.85 5.61 9.92
CA ASN A 217 21.63 6.09 10.56
C ASN A 217 20.98 5.02 11.44
N MET A 218 21.61 4.75 12.58
CA MET A 218 21.15 3.73 13.53
C MET A 218 19.77 4.05 14.14
N ASP A 219 19.40 5.32 14.28
CA ASP A 219 18.11 5.72 14.85
C ASP A 219 16.94 5.35 13.92
N LYS A 220 17.05 5.68 12.62
CA LYS A 220 16.04 5.26 11.63
C LYS A 220 15.96 3.74 11.53
N ARG A 221 17.11 3.06 11.55
CA ARG A 221 17.15 1.60 11.54
C ARG A 221 16.41 1.01 12.74
N LEU A 222 16.69 1.51 13.94
CA LEU A 222 16.06 1.08 15.18
C LEU A 222 14.53 1.32 15.16
N LEU A 223 14.09 2.44 14.61
CA LEU A 223 12.67 2.75 14.41
C LEU A 223 11.97 1.67 13.59
N TYR A 224 12.47 1.33 12.40
CA TYR A 224 11.84 0.33 11.53
C TYR A 224 11.98 -1.09 12.08
N PHE A 225 13.09 -1.41 12.75
CA PHE A 225 13.27 -2.68 13.44
C PHE A 225 12.19 -2.89 14.51
N ASN A 226 12.01 -1.91 15.40
CA ASN A 226 11.01 -1.98 16.47
C ASN A 226 9.58 -1.99 15.90
N LYS A 227 9.30 -1.15 14.88
CA LYS A 227 7.98 -1.13 14.21
C LYS A 227 7.67 -2.48 13.58
N THR A 228 8.64 -3.15 12.96
CA THR A 228 8.48 -4.51 12.41
C THR A 228 8.04 -5.50 13.49
N LEU A 229 8.77 -5.57 14.61
CA LEU A 229 8.44 -6.52 15.68
C LEU A 229 7.05 -6.27 16.28
N MET A 230 6.69 -5.00 16.48
CA MET A 230 5.36 -4.60 16.94
C MET A 230 4.26 -5.07 15.99
N LEU A 231 4.43 -4.86 14.68
CA LEU A 231 3.45 -5.27 13.67
C LEU A 231 3.33 -6.79 13.60
N LEU A 232 4.46 -7.50 13.52
CA LEU A 232 4.47 -8.97 13.43
C LEU A 232 3.84 -9.63 14.66
N ARG A 233 3.98 -9.04 15.86
CA ARG A 233 3.29 -9.49 17.08
C ARG A 233 1.76 -9.52 16.93
N GLU A 234 1.19 -8.60 16.16
CA GLU A 234 -0.24 -8.62 15.85
C GLU A 234 -0.58 -9.60 14.73
N VAL A 235 0.30 -9.75 13.74
CA VAL A 235 0.08 -10.67 12.60
C VAL A 235 0.13 -12.13 13.02
N VAL A 236 0.99 -12.52 13.97
CA VAL A 236 1.02 -13.92 14.48
C VAL A 236 -0.29 -14.34 15.14
N LYS A 237 -1.18 -13.40 15.46
CA LYS A 237 -2.52 -13.66 15.99
C LYS A 237 -3.58 -13.85 14.89
N SER A 238 -3.23 -13.65 13.62
CA SER A 238 -4.15 -13.81 12.49
C SER A 238 -4.70 -15.23 12.39
N LEU A 239 -5.93 -15.31 11.88
CA LEU A 239 -6.58 -16.56 11.51
C LEU A 239 -6.11 -17.07 10.15
N ASN A 240 -5.51 -16.21 9.31
CA ASN A 240 -4.89 -16.60 8.05
C ASN A 240 -3.59 -17.36 8.34
N ALA A 241 -3.56 -18.65 8.01
CA ALA A 241 -2.43 -19.53 8.25
C ALA A 241 -1.16 -19.10 7.51
N HIS A 242 -1.30 -18.53 6.31
CA HIS A 242 -0.18 -18.04 5.51
C HIS A 242 0.48 -16.83 6.19
N TYR A 243 -0.30 -15.82 6.57
CA TYR A 243 0.22 -14.65 7.29
C TYR A 243 0.83 -15.03 8.65
N LYS A 244 0.18 -15.91 9.41
CA LYS A 244 0.70 -16.41 10.68
C LYS A 244 2.04 -17.12 10.50
N ALA A 245 2.16 -18.02 9.52
CA ALA A 245 3.39 -18.76 9.26
C ALA A 245 4.54 -17.84 8.85
N LEU A 246 4.31 -16.95 7.88
CA LEU A 246 5.33 -15.99 7.44
C LEU A 246 5.70 -14.99 8.53
N ALA A 247 4.76 -14.55 9.35
CA ALA A 247 5.06 -13.67 10.47
C ALA A 247 6.02 -14.34 11.49
N TRP A 248 5.84 -15.63 11.77
CA TRP A 248 6.80 -16.38 12.60
C TRP A 248 8.18 -16.49 11.96
N CYS A 249 8.25 -16.76 10.66
CA CYS A 249 9.53 -16.78 9.94
C CYS A 249 10.23 -15.42 10.01
N TYR A 250 9.49 -14.33 9.77
CA TYR A 250 10.03 -12.97 9.81
C TYR A 250 10.44 -12.55 11.21
N LEU A 251 9.70 -12.93 12.27
CA LEU A 251 10.14 -12.72 13.65
C LEU A 251 11.49 -13.39 13.91
N GLY A 252 11.69 -14.63 13.45
CA GLY A 252 12.98 -15.32 13.55
C GLY A 252 14.11 -14.53 12.89
N VAL A 253 13.91 -14.10 11.64
CA VAL A 253 14.89 -13.28 10.90
C VAL A 253 15.21 -11.97 11.62
N MET A 254 14.21 -11.30 12.20
CA MET A 254 14.43 -10.05 12.94
C MET A 254 15.18 -10.29 14.26
N LEU A 255 14.87 -11.37 14.97
CA LEU A 255 15.56 -11.72 16.21
C LEU A 255 17.03 -12.10 15.97
N GLU A 256 17.37 -12.74 14.85
CA GLU A 256 18.77 -12.97 14.48
C GLU A 256 19.56 -11.66 14.30
N ARG A 257 18.90 -10.62 13.77
CA ARG A 257 19.49 -9.29 13.58
C ARG A 257 19.67 -8.50 14.87
N GLN A 258 19.14 -8.95 16.01
CA GLN A 258 19.22 -8.18 17.28
C GLN A 258 20.65 -7.86 17.70
N ASN A 259 21.58 -8.78 17.45
CA ASN A 259 22.99 -8.68 17.84
C ASN A 259 23.77 -7.65 17.01
N THR A 260 23.14 -7.07 15.98
CA THR A 260 23.72 -6.01 15.17
C THR A 260 23.49 -4.61 15.76
N PHE A 261 22.76 -4.51 16.87
CA PHE A 261 22.58 -3.27 17.63
C PHE A 261 23.48 -3.26 18.86
N ALA A 262 24.05 -2.09 19.19
CA ALA A 262 24.89 -1.93 20.38
C ALA A 262 24.09 -2.05 21.69
N THR A 263 22.80 -1.73 21.64
CA THR A 263 21.85 -1.85 22.75
C THR A 263 20.67 -2.71 22.32
N THR A 264 20.06 -3.43 23.25
CA THR A 264 18.89 -4.25 22.97
C THR A 264 17.73 -3.38 22.48
N PRO A 265 17.20 -3.61 21.27
CA PRO A 265 16.05 -2.86 20.76
C PRO A 265 14.80 -2.98 21.65
N MET A 266 14.02 -1.90 21.74
CA MET A 266 12.84 -1.83 22.62
C MET A 266 11.79 -2.90 22.29
N GLY A 267 11.57 -3.20 21.01
CA GLY A 267 10.62 -4.24 20.59
C GLY A 267 10.97 -5.65 21.09
N ILE A 268 12.24 -5.88 21.45
CA ILE A 268 12.71 -7.10 22.10
C ILE A 268 12.63 -6.98 23.62
N HIS A 269 13.04 -5.85 24.17
CA HIS A 269 12.95 -5.57 25.61
C HIS A 269 11.52 -5.71 26.14
N ASP A 270 10.54 -5.16 25.44
CA ASP A 270 9.11 -5.20 25.78
C ASP A 270 8.50 -6.61 25.64
N CYS A 271 9.22 -7.51 24.95
CA CYS A 271 8.91 -8.94 24.90
C CYS A 271 9.66 -9.75 25.98
N GLY A 272 10.16 -9.06 27.01
CA GLY A 272 10.66 -9.65 28.24
C GLY A 272 12.07 -10.22 28.10
N TYR A 273 13.07 -9.36 28.17
CA TYR A 273 14.44 -9.77 28.56
C TYR A 273 14.55 -10.09 30.07
N SER A 274 13.43 -10.24 30.77
CA SER A 274 13.32 -10.67 32.16
C SER A 274 12.84 -12.13 32.26
N GLY A 275 13.59 -13.05 31.63
CA GLY A 275 13.57 -14.48 32.00
C GLY A 275 12.74 -15.45 31.13
N THR A 276 12.18 -15.02 29.99
CA THR A 276 11.52 -15.94 29.04
C THR A 276 12.12 -15.84 27.64
N ASP A 277 12.19 -16.96 26.93
CA ASP A 277 12.63 -17.00 25.53
C ASP A 277 11.77 -16.06 24.65
N PRO A 278 12.39 -15.19 23.80
CA PRO A 278 11.65 -14.19 23.03
C PRO A 278 10.52 -14.78 22.18
N LEU A 279 10.71 -15.93 21.54
CA LEU A 279 9.65 -16.58 20.74
C LEU A 279 8.49 -17.02 21.63
N GLY A 280 8.78 -17.47 22.85
CA GLY A 280 7.78 -17.75 23.87
C GLY A 280 6.99 -16.52 24.30
N CYS A 281 7.54 -15.31 24.23
CA CYS A 281 6.79 -14.07 24.52
C CYS A 281 5.89 -13.65 23.35
N PHE A 282 6.42 -13.65 22.12
CA PHE A 282 5.63 -13.32 20.93
C PHE A 282 4.46 -14.29 20.70
N GLY A 283 4.56 -15.52 21.24
CA GLY A 283 3.53 -16.55 21.15
C GLY A 283 2.49 -16.52 22.27
N LYS A 284 2.68 -15.71 23.33
CA LYS A 284 1.69 -15.54 24.39
C LYS A 284 0.57 -14.64 23.87
N VAL A 285 -0.57 -15.29 23.57
CA VAL A 285 -1.86 -14.68 23.22
C VAL A 285 -2.50 -14.07 24.45
#